data_AF-A0AAD4G8A5-F1
#
_entry.id   AF-A0AAD4G8A5-F1
#
_cell.length_a   1.000
_cell.length_b   1.000
_cell.length_c   1.000
_cell.angle_alpha   90.00
_cell.angle_beta   90.00
_cell.angle_gamma   90.00
#
_symmetry.space_group_name_H-M   'P 1'
#
loop_
_entity.id
_entity.type
_entity.pdbx_description
1 polymer ?
#
loop_
_entity_poly.entity_id
_entity_poly.type
_entity_poly.pdbx_seq_one_letter_code
_entity_poly.pdbx_strand_id
1 'polypeptide(L)' 'HYGLWKGTVHHRDISATNLMYDRKDGKAMGVVNDFDLSTLAGSEHEFSNERTGTIPFMAIELLDENGQKGLVTHLYRHEV' A
#
# COMPACT_ATOMS: atom_id res chain seq x y z
N HIS A 1 -8.45 -2.19 -0.29
CA HIS A 1 -7.35 -1.61 0.50
C HIS A 1 -7.64 -1.55 2.01
N TYR A 2 -8.63 -0.78 2.50
CA TYR A 2 -8.93 -0.70 3.95
C TYR A 2 -9.14 -2.06 4.65
N GLY A 3 -9.87 -2.98 4.01
CA GLY A 3 -10.07 -4.34 4.56
C GLY A 3 -8.76 -5.13 4.74
N LEU A 4 -7.81 -4.99 3.80
CA LEU A 4 -6.50 -5.62 3.90
C LEU A 4 -5.70 -5.03 5.06
N TRP A 5 -5.72 -3.70 5.20
CA TRP A 5 -5.07 -3.00 6.30
C TRP A 5 -5.58 -3.49 7.66
N LYS A 6 -6.91 -3.58 7.82
CA LYS A 6 -7.53 -4.12 9.04
C LYS A 6 -7.19 -5.60 9.28
N GLY A 7 -6.91 -6.36 8.22
CA GLY A 7 -6.51 -7.76 8.25
C GLY A 7 -4.99 -7.99 8.22
N THR A 8 -4.19 -7.02 8.67
CA THR A 8 -2.72 -7.05 8.80
C THR A 8 -1.90 -7.03 7.51
N VAL A 9 -2.52 -6.98 6.33
CA VAL A 9 -1.81 -6.88 5.05
C VAL A 9 -1.73 -5.42 4.60
N HIS A 10 -0.53 -4.87 4.63
CA HIS A 10 -0.26 -3.51 4.16
C HIS A 10 0.24 -3.60 2.72
N HIS A 11 -0.49 -3.00 1.76
CA HIS A 11 -0.19 -3.15 0.32
C HIS A 11 1.08 -2.42 -0.13
N ARG A 12 1.35 -1.25 0.48
CA ARG A 12 2.53 -0.38 0.24
C ARG A 12 2.62 0.31 -1.12
N ASP A 13 1.96 -0.20 -2.15
CA ASP A 13 1.95 0.42 -3.48
C ASP A 13 0.54 0.60 -4.05
N ILE A 14 -0.31 1.39 -3.39
CA ILE A 14 -1.63 1.70 -3.94
C ILE A 14 -1.49 2.80 -4.99
N SER A 15 -1.87 2.49 -6.22
CA SER A 15 -1.84 3.39 -7.36
C SER A 15 -2.94 3.02 -8.34
N ALA A 16 -3.30 3.93 -9.26
CA ALA A 16 -4.31 3.64 -10.27
C ALA A 16 -3.89 2.49 -11.22
N THR A 17 -2.59 2.28 -11.42
CA THR A 17 -2.06 1.17 -12.24
C THR A 17 -2.21 -0.19 -11.55
N ASN A 18 -2.32 -0.20 -10.23
CA ASN A 18 -2.51 -1.41 -9.41
C ASN A 18 -4.00 -1.66 -9.07
N LEU A 19 -4.90 -0.98 -9.79
CA LEU A 19 -6.34 -1.21 -9.75
C LEU A 19 -6.78 -1.85 -11.06
N MET A 20 -7.30 -3.07 -10.94
CA MET A 20 -7.91 -3.82 -12.02
C MET A 20 -9.41 -3.97 -11.78
N TYR A 21 -10.11 -4.51 -12.77
CA TYR A 21 -11.46 -5.01 -12.57
C TYR A 21 -11.61 -6.37 -13.23
N ASP A 22 -12.40 -7.22 -12.61
CA ASP A 22 -12.85 -8.48 -13.19
C ASP A 22 -14.38 -8.43 -13.36
N ARG A 23 -14.91 -9.18 -14.31
CA ARG A 23 -16.36 -9.29 -14.54
C ARG A 23 -16.86 -10.64 -14.06
N LYS A 24 -17.66 -10.62 -13.01
CA LYS A 24 -18.32 -11.80 -12.47
C LYS A 24 -19.83 -11.62 -12.48
N ASP A 25 -20.55 -12.56 -13.10
CA ASP A 25 -22.01 -12.52 -13.23
C ASP A 25 -22.55 -11.20 -13.82
N GLY A 26 -21.84 -10.68 -14.83
CA GLY A 26 -22.18 -9.41 -15.49
C GLY A 26 -21.82 -8.15 -14.70
N LYS A 27 -21.32 -8.26 -13.47
CA LYS A 27 -20.92 -7.14 -12.61
C LYS A 27 -19.40 -6.93 -12.62
N ALA A 28 -18.97 -5.67 -12.77
CA ALA A 28 -17.58 -5.31 -12.58
C ALA A 28 -17.24 -5.31 -11.08
N MET A 29 -16.18 -6.02 -10.72
CA MET A 29 -15.64 -6.15 -9.37
C MET A 29 -14.24 -5.56 -9.37
N GLY A 30 -13.98 -4.56 -8.52
CA GLY A 30 -12.65 -3.99 -8.37
C GLY A 30 -11.68 -5.01 -7.78
N VAL A 31 -10.49 -5.09 -8.36
CA VAL A 31 -9.39 -5.96 -7.94
C VAL A 31 -8.19 -5.07 -7.63
N VAL A 32 -7.60 -5.25 -6.46
CA VAL A 32 -6.28 -4.67 -6.14
C VAL A 32 -5.25 -5.75 -6.46
N ASN A 33 -4.26 -5.44 -7.29
CA ASN A 33 -3.17 -6.36 -7.65
C ASN A 33 -1.82 -5.80 -7.20
N ASP A 34 -0.75 -6.56 -7.44
CA ASP A 34 0.64 -6.17 -7.20
C ASP A 34 1.04 -6.07 -5.72
N PHE A 35 1.19 -7.24 -5.09
CA PHE A 35 1.49 -7.40 -3.66
C PHE A 35 2.98 -7.66 -3.37
N ASP A 36 3.87 -7.52 -4.35
CA ASP A 36 5.31 -7.75 -4.19
C ASP A 36 5.94 -6.82 -3.14
N LEU A 37 5.40 -5.61 -2.99
CA LEU A 37 5.80 -4.63 -1.98
C LEU A 37 5.05 -4.76 -0.66
N SER A 38 4.11 -5.70 -0.55
CA SER A 38 3.26 -5.82 0.64
C SER A 38 4.02 -6.29 1.87
N THR A 39 3.64 -5.77 3.03
CA THR A 39 4.18 -6.19 4.33
C THR A 39 3.08 -6.67 5.26
N LEU A 40 3.45 -7.49 6.24
CA LEU A 40 2.56 -7.89 7.32
C LEU A 40 2.82 -7.00 8.53
N ALA A 41 1.75 -6.54 9.18
CA ALA A 41 1.85 -5.84 10.46
C ALA A 41 2.57 -6.71 11.50
N GLY A 42 3.55 -6.13 12.21
CA GLY A 42 4.38 -6.82 13.20
C GLY A 42 5.54 -7.66 12.63
N SER A 43 5.74 -7.65 11.31
CA SER A 43 6.90 -8.32 10.69
C SER A 43 8.18 -7.47 10.84
N GLU A 44 9.35 -8.10 10.80
CA GLU A 44 10.65 -7.41 10.85
C GLU A 44 10.82 -6.36 9.75
N HIS A 45 10.11 -6.53 8.63
CA HIS A 45 10.13 -5.63 7.47
C HIS A 45 8.98 -4.62 7.44
N GLU A 46 8.16 -4.50 8.50
CA GLU A 46 7.01 -3.59 8.54
C GLU A 46 7.39 -2.14 8.23
N PHE A 47 8.56 -1.71 8.71
CA PHE A 47 9.10 -0.37 8.51
C PHE A 47 10.08 -0.28 7.34
N SER A 48 10.36 -1.37 6.61
CA SER A 48 11.28 -1.33 5.48
C SER A 48 10.74 -0.37 4.42
N ASN A 49 11.48 0.71 4.17
CA ASN A 49 11.14 1.73 3.18
C ASN A 49 12.19 1.76 2.07
N GLU A 50 12.64 0.58 1.59
CA GLU A 50 13.55 0.47 0.44
C GLU A 50 12.89 1.00 -0.87
N ARG A 51 12.46 2.26 -0.93
CA ARG A 51 11.90 2.91 -2.12
C ARG A 51 10.81 2.12 -2.85
N THR A 52 10.01 1.37 -2.11
CA THR A 52 8.94 0.55 -2.66
C THR A 52 7.63 1.31 -2.58
N GLY A 53 7.22 1.89 -3.71
CA GLY A 53 5.94 2.58 -3.89
C GLY A 53 5.96 3.58 -5.05
N THR A 54 4.78 3.91 -5.57
CA THR A 54 4.62 4.87 -6.68
C THR A 54 4.61 6.30 -6.12
N ILE A 55 5.70 7.07 -6.31
CA ILE A 55 5.97 8.38 -5.67
C ILE A 55 4.75 9.32 -5.59
N PRO A 56 3.97 9.56 -6.67
CA PRO A 56 2.79 10.43 -6.60
C PRO A 56 1.68 9.99 -5.63
N PHE A 57 1.66 8.72 -5.22
CA PHE A 57 0.63 8.14 -4.34
C PHE A 57 1.16 7.81 -2.94
N MET A 58 2.44 8.08 -2.66
CA MET A 58 3.03 7.84 -1.35
C MET A 58 2.64 8.93 -0.35
N ALA A 59 2.52 8.55 0.93
CA ALA A 59 2.37 9.53 2.00
C ALA A 59 3.61 10.45 2.09
N ILE A 60 3.38 11.75 2.31
CA ILE A 60 4.44 12.78 2.27
C ILE A 60 5.54 12.48 3.30
N GLU A 61 5.18 11.97 4.48
CA GLU A 61 6.15 11.61 5.54
C GLU A 61 7.10 10.48 5.14
N LEU A 62 6.75 9.70 4.12
CA LEU A 62 7.60 8.63 3.61
C LEU A 62 8.60 9.14 2.56
N LEU A 63 8.41 10.36 2.06
CA LEU A 63 9.27 10.98 1.05
C LEU A 63 10.48 11.69 1.67
N ASP A 64 10.49 11.93 2.98
CA ASP A 64 11.62 12.54 3.67
C ASP A 64 12.74 11.52 4.00
N GLU A 65 13.87 12.01 4.53
CA GLU A 65 15.02 11.16 4.85
C GLU A 65 14.72 10.06 5.88
N ASN A 66 13.89 10.34 6.89
CA ASN A 66 13.52 9.35 7.90
C ASN A 66 12.54 8.33 7.32
N GLY A 67 11.62 8.79 6.47
CA GLY A 67 10.78 7.98 5.62
C GLY A 67 11.63 7.00 4.82
N GLN A 68 12.55 7.48 3.99
CA GLN A 68 13.38 6.62 3.13
C GLN A 68 14.31 5.68 3.91
N LYS A 69 14.65 5.99 5.17
CA LYS A 69 15.42 5.10 6.06
C LYS A 69 14.58 4.02 6.76
N GLY A 70 13.26 4.02 6.58
CA GLY A 70 12.39 3.09 7.28
C GLY A 70 12.17 3.43 8.75
N LEU A 71 12.34 4.70 9.12
CA LEU A 71 12.16 5.16 10.50
C LEU A 71 10.75 5.73 10.75
N VAL A 72 9.94 5.84 9.70
CA VAL A 72 8.55 6.32 9.75
C VAL A 72 7.61 5.15 9.54
N THR A 73 6.67 5.00 10.48
CA THR A 73 5.59 4.01 10.38
C THR A 73 4.66 4.36 9.24
N HIS A 74 4.35 3.38 8.40
CA HIS A 74 3.28 3.51 7.42
C HIS A 74 1.94 3.57 8.14
N LEU A 75 1.08 4.49 7.71
CA LEU A 75 -0.25 4.68 8.28
C LEU A 75 -1.28 4.59 7.17
N TYR A 76 -2.41 3.95 7.45
CA TYR A 76 -3.57 4.06 6.58
C TYR A 76 -4.15 5.47 6.67
N ARG A 77 -4.12 6.18 5.55
CA ARG A 77 -4.74 7.49 5.38
C ARG A 77 -5.45 7.52 4.03
N HIS A 78 -6.59 8.18 4.01
CA HIS A 78 -7.27 8.56 2.78
C HIS A 78 -7.81 9.98 2.98
N GLU A 79 -7.83 10.76 1.91
CA GLU A 79 -8.58 12.02 1.93
C GLU A 79 -10.08 11.70 1.94
N VAL A 80 -10.88 12.54 2.60
CA VAL A 80 -12.34 12.38 2.77
C VAL A 80 -13.07 13.40 1.93
#